data_AF-A0A5P1V0H1-F1
#
_entry.id   AF-A0A5P1V0H1-F1
#
_cell.length_a   1.000
_cell.length_b   1.000
_cell.length_c   1.000
_cell.angle_alpha   90.00
_cell.angle_beta   90.00
_cell.angle_gamma   90.00
#
_symmetry.space_group_name_H-M   'P 1'
#
loop_
_entity.id
_entity.type
_entity.pdbx_description
1 polymer ?
#
loop_
_entity_poly.entity_id
_entity_poly.type
_entity_poly.pdbx_seq_one_letter_code
_entity_poly.pdbx_strand_id
1 'polypeptide(L)'
;MTPVDLRWLEKYVNFSELVVSPLGDNIATVVEDQEGQSFIWVNGKIIDEPFEKVNFLQFVSNGSLIASVQKDGLWTVWKDGVLWEEFFEYLWNLKSDNSGKKVLANVKVEGSYTVCVDGTSWSNSFYDARDLFVSPTGSKVATYVRLENYPVLEIFNFAKGMWSLAINDSYWDRRFLAVFGCDFSPQESKVAVAVRLPDRSFTIAVDGLLWDKTFYQVWEPRFLDENQVVAPVKTDKGWELYCNGSSFWGRPFAQLWNLKVFPEKKRVAAVVALELGKWTLAVDEKVWRITFGQCVLAPHFSPDGERVAAVVRDQDKWGLAVDGECWDIVWEKIGDPVFNPQGSKIAVKAEKDNSYYLVVDNKVLEGPYSYLWDPVFLEEDKVLVRGIKNKVYFTKEVKV
;
A
#
# COMPACT_ATOMS: atom_id res chain seq x y z
N MET A 1 21.57 -14.60 -12.42
CA MET A 1 21.13 -15.75 -11.60
C MET A 1 20.80 -16.94 -12.50
N THR A 2 20.96 -18.17 -12.01
CA THR A 2 20.53 -19.40 -12.71
C THR A 2 19.00 -19.44 -12.80
N PRO A 3 18.41 -19.64 -14.00
CA PRO A 3 16.96 -19.77 -14.13
C PRO A 3 16.38 -20.87 -13.23
N VAL A 4 15.19 -20.64 -12.67
CA VAL A 4 14.52 -21.58 -11.76
C VAL A 4 13.39 -22.29 -12.51
N ASP A 5 13.46 -23.62 -12.59
CA ASP A 5 12.42 -24.44 -13.23
C ASP A 5 11.20 -24.62 -12.30
N LEU A 6 10.08 -24.02 -12.66
CA LEU A 6 8.86 -24.03 -11.87
C LEU A 6 8.04 -25.32 -12.04
N ARG A 7 8.42 -26.22 -12.95
CA ARG A 7 7.79 -27.56 -13.03
C ARG A 7 8.01 -28.38 -11.76
N TRP A 8 8.99 -28.00 -10.94
CA TRP A 8 9.15 -28.58 -9.59
C TRP A 8 7.91 -28.40 -8.72
N LEU A 9 7.13 -27.33 -8.93
CA LEU A 9 5.91 -27.07 -8.16
C LEU A 9 4.79 -28.06 -8.49
N GLU A 10 4.82 -28.72 -9.65
CA GLU A 10 3.82 -29.72 -10.06
C GLU A 10 3.85 -31.00 -9.20
N LYS A 11 4.86 -31.14 -8.33
CA LYS A 11 4.99 -32.25 -7.38
C LYS A 11 4.11 -32.06 -6.13
N TYR A 12 3.69 -30.84 -5.85
CA TYR A 12 2.91 -30.48 -4.67
C TYR A 12 1.42 -30.48 -5.01
N VAL A 13 0.57 -30.69 -4.00
CA VAL A 13 -0.89 -30.70 -4.17
C VAL A 13 -1.38 -29.32 -4.56
N ASN A 14 -0.82 -28.29 -3.93
CA ASN A 14 -1.14 -26.90 -4.18
C ASN A 14 0.09 -26.01 -3.92
N PHE A 15 0.08 -24.80 -4.47
CA PHE A 15 1.01 -23.74 -4.12
C PHE A 15 0.32 -22.37 -4.21
N SER A 16 0.77 -21.43 -3.38
CA SER A 16 0.24 -20.05 -3.34
C SER A 16 0.74 -19.19 -4.51
N GLU A 17 0.39 -17.91 -4.51
CA GLU A 17 1.01 -16.95 -5.43
C GLU A 17 2.54 -16.91 -5.26
N LEU A 18 3.26 -16.77 -6.38
CA LEU A 18 4.71 -16.63 -6.40
C LEU A 18 5.13 -15.21 -6.04
N VAL A 19 6.03 -15.08 -5.08
CA VAL A 19 6.64 -13.80 -4.69
C VAL A 19 8.11 -13.78 -5.11
N VAL A 20 8.59 -12.59 -5.47
CA VAL A 20 9.95 -12.41 -5.99
C VAL A 20 10.65 -11.27 -5.24
N SER A 21 11.92 -11.49 -4.89
CA SER A 21 12.71 -10.49 -4.17
C SER A 21 12.91 -9.22 -5.02
N PRO A 22 13.22 -8.06 -4.40
CA PRO A 22 13.36 -6.79 -5.13
C PRO A 22 14.34 -6.86 -6.30
N LEU A 23 15.50 -7.49 -6.11
CA LEU A 23 16.53 -7.70 -7.14
C LEU A 23 16.34 -8.99 -7.94
N GLY A 24 15.26 -9.72 -7.67
CA GLY A 24 14.88 -10.92 -8.39
C GLY A 24 15.74 -12.14 -8.08
N ASP A 25 16.69 -12.07 -7.14
CA ASP A 25 17.60 -13.16 -6.78
C ASP A 25 16.90 -14.38 -6.14
N ASN A 26 15.67 -14.19 -5.62
CA ASN A 26 14.89 -15.25 -5.04
C ASN A 26 13.44 -15.20 -5.54
N ILE A 27 12.90 -16.36 -5.89
CA ILE A 27 11.47 -16.60 -6.08
C ILE A 27 11.00 -17.60 -5.02
N ALA A 28 9.88 -17.30 -4.37
CA ALA A 28 9.34 -18.08 -3.27
C ALA A 28 7.83 -18.30 -3.41
N THR A 29 7.33 -19.36 -2.78
CA THR A 29 5.91 -19.66 -2.62
C THR A 29 5.69 -20.56 -1.41
N VAL A 30 4.46 -20.60 -0.90
CA VAL A 30 4.01 -21.68 -0.01
C VAL A 30 3.60 -22.86 -0.88
N VAL A 31 3.99 -24.07 -0.48
CA VAL A 31 3.56 -25.33 -1.12
C VAL A 31 2.92 -26.25 -0.08
N GLU A 32 1.96 -27.06 -0.51
CA GLU A 32 1.26 -28.01 0.35
C GLU A 32 1.49 -29.46 -0.11
N ASP A 33 1.77 -30.35 0.84
CA ASP A 33 1.91 -31.78 0.56
C ASP A 33 0.56 -32.54 0.62
N GLN A 34 0.62 -33.87 0.53
CA GLN A 34 -0.59 -34.71 0.58
C GLN A 34 -1.19 -34.83 1.98
N GLU A 35 -0.44 -34.48 3.03
CA GLU A 35 -0.87 -34.53 4.43
C GLU A 35 -1.47 -33.17 4.88
N GLY A 36 -1.48 -32.16 4.01
CA GLY A 36 -1.98 -30.82 4.29
C GLY A 36 -0.98 -29.93 5.02
N GLN A 37 0.30 -30.32 5.08
CA GLN A 37 1.35 -29.51 5.70
C GLN A 37 1.85 -28.45 4.74
N SER A 38 2.09 -27.25 5.27
CA SER A 38 2.57 -26.10 4.49
C SER A 38 4.08 -25.94 4.62
N PHE A 39 4.77 -25.78 3.50
CA PHE A 39 6.21 -25.53 3.44
C PHE A 39 6.53 -24.24 2.72
N ILE A 40 7.61 -23.58 3.12
CA ILE A 40 8.16 -22.45 2.38
C ILE A 40 9.16 -22.99 1.35
N TRP A 41 8.86 -22.73 0.08
CA TRP A 41 9.69 -23.10 -1.05
C TRP A 41 10.41 -21.86 -1.59
N VAL A 42 11.72 -21.93 -1.80
CA VAL A 42 12.55 -20.86 -2.38
C VAL A 42 13.50 -21.45 -3.42
N ASN A 43 13.49 -20.92 -4.64
CA ASN A 43 14.43 -21.27 -5.71
C ASN A 43 14.62 -22.79 -5.92
N GLY A 44 13.55 -23.59 -5.85
CA GLY A 44 13.62 -25.04 -6.05
C GLY A 44 13.77 -25.87 -4.79
N LYS A 45 13.87 -25.26 -3.60
CA LYS A 45 14.14 -25.96 -2.34
C LYS A 45 13.13 -25.61 -1.26
N ILE A 46 12.80 -26.59 -0.44
CA ILE A 46 12.17 -26.35 0.87
C ILE A 46 13.25 -25.86 1.83
N ILE A 47 12.98 -24.77 2.54
CA ILE A 47 13.98 -24.12 3.39
C ILE A 47 13.82 -24.39 4.89
N ASP A 48 12.67 -24.92 5.32
CA ASP A 48 12.37 -25.21 6.72
C ASP A 48 11.51 -26.47 6.90
N GLU A 49 11.38 -26.88 8.14
CA GLU A 49 10.38 -27.85 8.60
C GLU A 49 8.95 -27.35 8.28
N PRO A 50 7.98 -28.27 8.15
CA PRO A 50 6.59 -27.91 7.84
C PRO A 50 5.92 -27.09 8.95
N PHE A 51 4.97 -26.26 8.54
CA PHE A 51 4.05 -25.53 9.41
C PHE A 51 2.61 -26.03 9.20
N GLU A 52 1.76 -25.83 10.19
CA GLU A 52 0.31 -26.08 10.03
C GLU A 52 -0.28 -25.15 8.97
N LYS A 53 0.16 -23.88 8.97
CA LYS A 53 -0.21 -22.87 7.97
C LYS A 53 0.93 -21.89 7.76
N VAL A 54 1.04 -21.38 6.53
CA VAL A 54 1.89 -20.24 6.18
C VAL A 54 1.03 -19.24 5.41
N ASN A 55 0.95 -18.02 5.95
CA ASN A 55 0.19 -16.91 5.37
C ASN A 55 1.09 -15.69 5.16
N PHE A 56 0.68 -14.79 4.26
CA PHE A 56 1.35 -13.50 4.01
C PHE A 56 2.85 -13.62 3.69
N LEU A 57 3.25 -14.67 2.96
CA LEU A 57 4.62 -14.83 2.48
C LEU A 57 4.97 -13.68 1.52
N GLN A 58 5.99 -12.88 1.85
CA GLN A 58 6.39 -11.74 1.03
C GLN A 58 7.87 -11.37 1.24
N PHE A 59 8.51 -10.87 0.18
CA PHE A 59 9.80 -10.21 0.31
C PHE A 59 9.62 -8.76 0.74
N VAL A 60 10.41 -8.33 1.71
CA VAL A 60 10.50 -6.93 2.13
C VAL A 60 11.63 -6.22 1.36
N SER A 61 11.73 -4.90 1.48
CA SER A 61 12.57 -4.06 0.62
C SER A 61 14.08 -4.34 0.72
N ASN A 62 14.58 -4.84 1.86
CA ASN A 62 15.98 -5.28 2.00
C ASN A 62 16.24 -6.69 1.43
N GLY A 63 15.23 -7.37 0.90
CA GLY A 63 15.33 -8.71 0.32
C GLY A 63 15.10 -9.87 1.29
N SER A 64 14.85 -9.61 2.59
CA SER A 64 14.39 -10.63 3.53
C SER A 64 13.01 -11.17 3.15
N LEU A 65 12.79 -12.46 3.38
CA LEU A 65 11.49 -13.13 3.22
C LEU A 65 10.83 -13.25 4.60
N ILE A 66 9.59 -12.79 4.71
CA ILE A 66 8.79 -12.90 5.93
C ILE A 66 7.49 -13.64 5.66
N ALA A 67 6.97 -14.31 6.69
CA ALA A 67 5.64 -14.91 6.69
C ALA A 67 5.06 -14.95 8.11
N SER A 68 3.74 -15.04 8.20
CA SER A 68 3.09 -15.49 9.44
C SER A 68 2.88 -16.98 9.36
N VAL A 69 3.28 -17.71 10.39
CA VAL A 69 3.23 -19.19 10.41
C VAL A 69 2.46 -19.66 11.64
N GLN A 70 1.82 -20.83 11.54
CA GLN A 70 1.10 -21.47 12.63
C GLN A 70 1.81 -22.75 13.10
N LYS A 71 1.99 -22.89 14.42
CA LYS A 71 2.55 -24.07 15.07
C LYS A 71 1.86 -24.31 16.41
N ASP A 72 1.46 -25.55 16.69
CA ASP A 72 0.72 -25.95 17.88
C ASP A 72 -0.54 -25.09 18.09
N GLY A 73 -1.20 -24.73 16.99
CA GLY A 73 -2.38 -23.86 16.97
C GLY A 73 -2.13 -22.36 17.21
N LEU A 74 -0.89 -21.92 17.49
CA LEU A 74 -0.54 -20.51 17.72
C LEU A 74 0.22 -19.89 16.54
N TRP A 75 0.09 -18.57 16.38
CA TRP A 75 0.71 -17.81 15.29
C TRP A 75 2.01 -17.16 15.72
N THR A 76 3.00 -17.11 14.84
CA THR A 76 4.22 -16.32 15.01
C THR A 76 4.71 -15.77 13.66
N VAL A 77 5.76 -14.96 13.67
CA VAL A 77 6.42 -14.49 12.45
C VAL A 77 7.65 -15.35 12.19
N TRP A 78 7.76 -15.78 10.95
CA TRP A 78 8.95 -16.39 10.39
C TRP A 78 9.66 -15.35 9.51
N LYS A 79 10.98 -15.21 9.66
CA LYS A 79 11.84 -14.32 8.86
C LYS A 79 13.13 -15.05 8.51
N ASP A 80 13.36 -15.31 7.23
CA ASP A 80 14.58 -15.92 6.69
C ASP A 80 15.05 -17.18 7.47
N GLY A 81 14.13 -18.07 7.84
CA GLY A 81 14.43 -19.32 8.57
C GLY A 81 14.37 -19.20 10.09
N VAL A 82 14.08 -18.01 10.61
CA VAL A 82 14.07 -17.73 12.05
C VAL A 82 12.67 -17.34 12.50
N LEU A 83 12.14 -18.05 13.50
CA LEU A 83 10.90 -17.69 14.16
C LEU A 83 11.15 -16.60 15.21
N TRP A 84 10.19 -15.71 15.40
CA TRP A 84 10.10 -14.98 16.67
C TRP A 84 9.91 -15.97 17.83
N GLU A 85 10.43 -15.61 19.00
CA GLU A 85 10.30 -16.45 20.20
C GLU A 85 8.85 -16.46 20.71
N GLU A 86 8.11 -15.40 20.42
CA GLU A 86 6.74 -15.16 20.85
C GLU A 86 5.71 -15.84 19.93
N PHE A 87 4.68 -16.39 20.56
CA PHE A 87 3.54 -17.03 19.90
C PHE A 87 2.24 -16.39 20.36
N PHE A 88 1.31 -16.21 19.43
CA PHE A 88 0.11 -15.39 19.60
C PHE A 88 -1.16 -16.18 19.27
N GLU A 89 -2.28 -15.82 19.90
CA GLU A 89 -3.59 -16.40 19.58
C GLU A 89 -4.00 -16.08 18.14
N TYR A 90 -3.62 -14.90 17.65
CA TYR A 90 -3.86 -14.44 16.29
C TYR A 90 -2.85 -13.37 15.88
N LEU A 91 -2.55 -13.30 14.58
CA LEU A 91 -1.62 -12.32 13.99
C LEU A 91 -2.18 -11.84 12.65
N TRP A 92 -2.19 -10.52 12.42
CA TRP A 92 -2.64 -9.91 11.17
C TRP A 92 -1.84 -8.64 10.84
N ASN A 93 -2.04 -8.10 9.64
CA ASN A 93 -1.35 -6.91 9.12
C ASN A 93 0.19 -6.99 9.14
N LEU A 94 0.76 -8.19 8.99
CA LEU A 94 2.20 -8.40 8.88
C LEU A 94 2.81 -7.54 7.76
N LYS A 95 3.81 -6.72 8.11
CA LYS A 95 4.54 -5.86 7.16
C LYS A 95 5.91 -5.46 7.71
N SER A 96 6.69 -4.76 6.89
CA SER A 96 7.91 -4.07 7.30
C SER A 96 7.81 -2.56 7.20
N ASP A 97 8.78 -1.86 7.78
CA ASP A 97 9.09 -0.48 7.40
C ASP A 97 9.64 -0.39 5.95
N ASN A 98 9.78 0.82 5.41
CA ASN A 98 10.25 1.01 4.02
C ASN A 98 11.67 0.48 3.80
N SER A 99 12.50 0.36 4.85
CA SER A 99 13.85 -0.20 4.74
C SER A 99 13.91 -1.73 4.89
N GLY A 100 12.81 -2.38 5.29
CA GLY A 100 12.73 -3.82 5.50
C GLY A 100 13.44 -4.29 6.79
N LYS A 101 13.96 -3.36 7.59
CA LYS A 101 14.73 -3.67 8.80
C LYS A 101 13.82 -4.11 9.94
N LYS A 102 12.69 -3.42 10.11
CA LYS A 102 11.70 -3.71 11.16
C LYS A 102 10.56 -4.52 10.57
N VAL A 103 10.14 -5.56 11.27
CA VAL A 103 8.95 -6.34 10.97
C VAL A 103 7.94 -6.13 12.07
N LEU A 104 6.71 -5.86 11.69
CA LEU A 104 5.64 -5.56 12.64
C LEU A 104 4.34 -6.23 12.24
N ALA A 105 3.54 -6.58 13.24
CA ALA A 105 2.22 -7.13 13.07
C ALA A 105 1.30 -6.67 14.21
N ASN A 106 0.00 -6.65 13.95
CA ASN A 106 -0.96 -6.68 15.05
C ASN A 106 -1.06 -8.11 15.56
N VAL A 107 -1.17 -8.25 16.88
CA VAL A 107 -1.22 -9.54 17.55
C VAL A 107 -2.32 -9.58 18.60
N LYS A 108 -2.80 -10.79 18.88
CA LYS A 108 -3.73 -11.06 19.98
C LYS A 108 -3.05 -11.92 21.03
N VAL A 109 -3.00 -11.40 22.26
CA VAL A 109 -2.33 -12.00 23.42
C VAL A 109 -3.29 -11.99 24.60
N GLU A 110 -3.56 -13.16 25.17
CA GLU A 110 -4.45 -13.33 26.33
C GLU A 110 -5.80 -12.63 26.15
N GLY A 111 -6.43 -12.84 24.99
CA GLY A 111 -7.70 -12.23 24.63
C GLY A 111 -7.66 -10.74 24.26
N SER A 112 -6.52 -10.06 24.39
CA SER A 112 -6.35 -8.62 24.14
C SER A 112 -5.53 -8.35 22.88
N TYR A 113 -5.65 -7.15 22.31
CA TYR A 113 -5.09 -6.78 21.01
C TYR A 113 -3.94 -5.79 21.21
N THR A 114 -2.82 -5.98 20.53
CA THR A 114 -1.69 -5.06 20.58
C THR A 114 -0.87 -5.08 19.29
N VAL A 115 0.26 -4.38 19.28
CA VAL A 115 1.24 -4.39 18.19
C VAL A 115 2.50 -5.07 18.69
N CYS A 116 3.08 -5.92 17.84
CA CYS A 116 4.39 -6.51 18.04
C CYS A 116 5.35 -5.99 16.98
N VAL A 117 6.53 -5.54 17.42
CA VAL A 117 7.61 -5.04 16.56
C VAL A 117 8.86 -5.86 16.86
N ASP A 118 9.34 -6.60 15.86
CA ASP A 118 10.51 -7.48 15.96
C ASP A 118 10.46 -8.42 17.19
N GLY A 119 9.34 -9.10 17.39
CA GLY A 119 9.10 -10.01 18.53
C GLY A 119 8.66 -9.29 19.83
N THR A 120 8.91 -7.99 19.96
CA THR A 120 8.54 -7.25 21.17
C THR A 120 7.15 -6.65 21.06
N SER A 121 6.20 -7.14 21.89
CA SER A 121 4.87 -6.54 22.02
C SER A 121 4.90 -5.22 22.79
N TRP A 122 4.06 -4.28 22.41
CA TRP A 122 3.78 -3.08 23.20
C TRP A 122 3.26 -3.46 24.59
N SER A 123 3.55 -2.62 25.59
CA SER A 123 3.12 -2.85 26.98
C SER A 123 1.63 -2.59 27.17
N ASN A 124 1.05 -1.64 26.41
CA ASN A 124 -0.39 -1.43 26.37
C ASN A 124 -1.06 -2.48 25.49
N SER A 125 -2.22 -2.93 25.95
CA SER A 125 -3.14 -3.75 25.20
C SER A 125 -4.50 -3.08 25.11
N PHE A 126 -5.25 -3.45 24.08
CA PHE A 126 -6.50 -2.82 23.71
C PHE A 126 -7.58 -3.88 23.54
N TYR A 127 -8.84 -3.44 23.59
CA TYR A 127 -9.95 -4.36 23.36
C TYR A 127 -10.07 -4.77 21.88
N ASP A 128 -9.62 -3.92 20.96
CA ASP A 128 -9.59 -4.17 19.52
C ASP A 128 -8.47 -3.33 18.90
N ALA A 129 -7.83 -3.87 17.86
CA ALA A 129 -6.87 -3.17 17.03
C ALA A 129 -7.15 -3.50 15.55
N ARG A 130 -7.11 -2.48 14.67
CA ARG A 130 -7.47 -2.63 13.26
C ARG A 130 -6.24 -2.52 12.38
N ASP A 131 -6.12 -1.44 11.63
CA ASP A 131 -5.06 -1.16 10.67
C ASP A 131 -3.72 -0.90 11.36
N LEU A 132 -2.63 -1.21 10.65
CA LEU A 132 -1.26 -1.00 11.11
C LEU A 132 -0.52 -0.06 10.17
N PHE A 133 0.02 1.01 10.73
CA PHE A 133 0.76 2.04 10.01
C PHE A 133 2.19 2.10 10.55
N VAL A 134 3.13 2.30 9.65
CA VAL A 134 4.54 2.50 9.97
C VAL A 134 5.02 3.72 9.20
N SER A 135 5.73 4.60 9.88
CA SER A 135 6.32 5.78 9.24
C SER A 135 7.44 5.39 8.27
N PRO A 136 7.84 6.26 7.33
CA PRO A 136 8.84 5.92 6.32
C PRO A 136 10.16 5.35 6.88
N THR A 137 10.68 5.89 7.97
CA THR A 137 11.91 5.39 8.64
C THR A 137 11.65 4.27 9.64
N GLY A 138 10.38 3.93 9.88
CA GLY A 138 9.94 2.98 10.89
C GLY A 138 10.10 3.47 12.33
N SER A 139 10.32 4.77 12.56
CA SER A 139 10.45 5.31 13.93
C SER A 139 9.12 5.43 14.66
N LYS A 140 8.01 5.54 13.92
CA LYS A 140 6.64 5.56 14.43
C LYS A 140 5.85 4.38 13.89
N VAL A 141 5.13 3.72 14.78
CA VAL A 141 4.16 2.69 14.46
C VAL A 141 2.84 3.10 15.08
N ALA A 142 1.77 3.10 14.29
CA ALA A 142 0.45 3.48 14.73
C ALA A 142 -0.59 2.42 14.39
N THR A 143 -1.65 2.36 15.19
CA THR A 143 -2.78 1.45 14.97
C THR A 143 -4.06 2.08 15.48
N TYR A 144 -5.18 1.81 14.83
CA TYR A 144 -6.47 2.20 15.37
C TYR A 144 -6.85 1.26 16.50
N VAL A 145 -7.26 1.84 17.62
CA VAL A 145 -7.56 1.07 18.83
C VAL A 145 -8.93 1.38 19.36
N ARG A 146 -9.53 0.37 19.97
CA ARG A 146 -10.70 0.55 20.83
C ARG A 146 -10.27 0.35 22.28
N LEU A 147 -10.42 1.41 23.06
CA LEU A 147 -9.96 1.46 24.45
C LEU A 147 -10.87 0.68 25.40
N GLU A 148 -12.16 0.59 25.08
CA GLU A 148 -13.17 -0.07 25.91
C GLU A 148 -14.13 -0.88 25.05
N ASN A 149 -14.63 -1.98 25.61
CA ASN A 149 -15.78 -2.67 25.04
C ASN A 149 -17.07 -2.17 25.66
N TYR A 150 -18.06 -1.86 24.83
CA TYR A 150 -19.42 -1.68 25.32
C TYR A 150 -20.26 -2.90 25.02
N PRO A 151 -21.18 -3.29 25.93
CA PRO A 151 -22.12 -4.37 25.67
C PRO A 151 -22.90 -4.17 24.37
N VAL A 152 -23.34 -5.29 23.79
CA VAL A 152 -24.23 -5.26 22.61
C VAL A 152 -25.47 -4.41 22.95
N LEU A 153 -25.92 -3.59 21.99
CA LEU A 153 -27.04 -2.64 22.11
C LEU A 153 -26.80 -1.41 23.00
N GLU A 154 -25.59 -1.18 23.52
CA GLU A 154 -25.25 0.10 24.17
C GLU A 154 -24.99 1.19 23.11
N ILE A 155 -26.08 1.79 22.63
CA ILE A 155 -26.05 2.79 21.57
C ILE A 155 -25.58 4.19 22.03
N PHE A 156 -25.66 4.49 23.33
CA PHE A 156 -25.38 5.84 23.85
C PHE A 156 -23.88 6.04 24.07
N ASN A 157 -23.17 5.03 24.57
CA ASN A 157 -21.73 4.99 24.69
C ASN A 157 -21.08 4.81 23.32
N PHE A 158 -21.68 4.01 22.44
CA PHE A 158 -21.26 3.98 21.03
C PHE A 158 -21.26 5.38 20.41
N ALA A 159 -22.33 6.16 20.64
CA ALA A 159 -22.46 7.53 20.14
C ALA A 159 -21.40 8.51 20.69
N LYS A 160 -20.71 8.17 21.80
CA LYS A 160 -19.62 8.99 22.35
C LYS A 160 -18.27 8.77 21.66
N GLY A 161 -18.15 7.75 20.82
CA GLY A 161 -16.90 7.39 20.14
C GLY A 161 -16.24 6.15 20.75
N MET A 162 -15.75 5.27 19.88
CA MET A 162 -15.15 3.98 20.20
C MET A 162 -13.66 3.91 19.88
N TRP A 163 -13.25 4.68 18.88
CA TRP A 163 -11.96 4.53 18.23
C TRP A 163 -11.04 5.67 18.61
N SER A 164 -9.77 5.33 18.79
CA SER A 164 -8.66 6.27 18.95
C SER A 164 -7.48 5.79 18.10
N LEU A 165 -6.39 6.56 18.11
CA LEU A 165 -5.12 6.19 17.50
C LEU A 165 -4.11 5.92 18.61
N ALA A 166 -3.47 4.74 18.56
CA ALA A 166 -2.28 4.46 19.35
C ALA A 166 -1.04 4.65 18.48
N ILE A 167 0.02 5.23 19.04
CA ILE A 167 1.31 5.49 18.41
C ILE A 167 2.41 5.10 19.40
N ASN A 168 3.32 4.21 19.00
CA ASN A 168 4.47 3.76 19.81
C ASN A 168 4.12 3.48 21.28
N ASP A 169 3.17 2.59 21.51
CA ASP A 169 2.76 2.18 22.87
C ASP A 169 2.15 3.30 23.72
N SER A 170 1.66 4.37 23.10
CA SER A 170 0.84 5.42 23.72
C SER A 170 -0.41 5.64 22.87
N TYR A 171 -1.44 6.31 23.38
CA TYR A 171 -2.66 6.56 22.61
C TYR A 171 -3.28 7.91 22.94
N TRP A 172 -4.12 8.41 22.04
CA TRP A 172 -4.87 9.63 22.31
C TRP A 172 -6.04 9.36 23.26
N ASP A 173 -6.23 10.22 24.25
CA ASP A 173 -7.40 10.17 25.14
C ASP A 173 -8.73 10.46 24.42
N ARG A 174 -8.64 11.22 23.32
CA ARG A 174 -9.82 11.58 22.51
C ARG A 174 -10.33 10.37 21.73
N ARG A 175 -11.66 10.22 21.69
CA ARG A 175 -12.36 9.15 20.98
C ARG A 175 -13.19 9.69 19.83
N PHE A 176 -13.36 8.85 18.82
CA PHE A 176 -14.08 9.14 17.58
C PHE A 176 -15.05 8.00 17.26
N LEU A 177 -16.12 8.30 16.52
CA LEU A 177 -17.00 7.26 15.99
C LEU A 177 -16.29 6.37 14.96
N ALA A 178 -15.33 6.95 14.23
CA ALA A 178 -14.46 6.25 13.29
C ALA A 178 -13.16 7.02 13.10
N VAL A 179 -12.10 6.30 12.77
CA VAL A 179 -10.80 6.83 12.32
C VAL A 179 -10.50 6.21 10.96
N PHE A 180 -9.94 6.98 10.04
CA PHE A 180 -9.63 6.53 8.68
C PHE A 180 -8.38 7.24 8.13
N GLY A 181 -7.55 6.51 7.39
CA GLY A 181 -6.26 7.00 6.93
C GLY A 181 -5.27 7.29 8.07
N CYS A 182 -3.98 7.31 7.75
CA CYS A 182 -2.95 7.71 8.69
C CYS A 182 -1.73 8.16 7.92
N ASP A 183 -1.29 9.39 8.18
CA ASP A 183 -0.11 9.95 7.56
C ASP A 183 0.82 10.52 8.62
N PHE A 184 2.12 10.42 8.40
CA PHE A 184 3.14 10.97 9.28
C PHE A 184 3.78 12.18 8.61
N SER A 185 4.12 13.20 9.38
CA SER A 185 4.89 14.33 8.85
C SER A 185 6.25 13.87 8.31
N PRO A 186 6.91 14.61 7.39
CA PRO A 186 8.20 14.19 6.85
C PRO A 186 9.31 13.94 7.90
N GLN A 187 9.36 14.70 9.02
CA GLN A 187 10.23 14.39 10.17
C GLN A 187 9.59 13.45 11.21
N GLU A 188 8.42 12.88 10.91
CA GLU A 188 7.68 11.91 11.72
C GLU A 188 7.37 12.40 13.15
N SER A 189 7.28 13.72 13.30
CA SER A 189 7.01 14.39 14.56
C SER A 189 5.52 14.50 14.86
N LYS A 190 4.68 14.38 13.82
CA LYS A 190 3.22 14.49 13.90
C LYS A 190 2.54 13.38 13.13
N VAL A 191 1.30 13.10 13.51
CA VAL A 191 0.44 12.16 12.80
C VAL A 191 -0.94 12.77 12.54
N ALA A 192 -1.48 12.51 11.35
CA ALA A 192 -2.78 13.01 10.92
C ALA A 192 -3.70 11.86 10.50
N VAL A 193 -4.97 11.95 10.90
CA VAL A 193 -6.02 10.97 10.53
C VAL A 193 -7.34 11.68 10.23
N ALA A 194 -8.15 11.11 9.37
CA ALA A 194 -9.54 11.51 9.22
C ALA A 194 -10.37 10.91 10.35
N VAL A 195 -11.30 11.70 10.91
CA VAL A 195 -12.13 11.28 12.03
C VAL A 195 -13.60 11.59 11.80
N ARG A 196 -14.47 10.74 12.37
CA ARG A 196 -15.91 11.00 12.48
C ARG A 196 -16.28 11.34 13.93
N LEU A 197 -16.95 12.45 14.12
CA LEU A 197 -17.30 12.99 15.44
C LEU A 197 -18.67 12.47 15.94
N PRO A 198 -18.99 12.58 17.24
CA PRO A 198 -20.28 12.17 17.81
C PRO A 198 -21.52 12.78 17.14
N ASP A 199 -21.42 14.02 16.67
CA ASP A 199 -22.48 14.70 15.89
C ASP A 199 -22.59 14.19 14.44
N ARG A 200 -21.81 13.16 14.09
CA ARG A 200 -21.71 12.48 12.80
C ARG A 200 -21.05 13.28 11.69
N SER A 201 -20.55 14.48 11.99
CA SER A 201 -19.70 15.25 11.08
C SER A 201 -18.30 14.64 10.98
N PHE A 202 -17.54 15.05 9.96
CA PHE A 202 -16.18 14.58 9.71
C PHE A 202 -15.19 15.73 9.78
N THR A 203 -13.97 15.45 10.19
CA THR A 203 -12.86 16.41 10.17
C THR A 203 -11.51 15.68 10.16
N ILE A 204 -10.41 16.42 10.17
CA ILE A 204 -9.05 15.88 10.32
C ILE A 204 -8.59 16.13 11.76
N ALA A 205 -7.95 15.13 12.35
CA ALA A 205 -7.23 15.25 13.61
C ALA A 205 -5.73 15.18 13.35
N VAL A 206 -4.96 16.14 13.88
CA VAL A 206 -3.50 16.15 13.88
C VAL A 206 -3.05 16.07 15.34
N ASP A 207 -2.35 15.00 15.71
CA ASP A 207 -1.97 14.70 17.11
C ASP A 207 -3.18 14.77 18.08
N GLY A 208 -4.34 14.30 17.63
CA GLY A 208 -5.59 14.31 18.39
C GLY A 208 -6.31 15.68 18.45
N LEU A 209 -5.70 16.74 17.91
CA LEU A 209 -6.30 18.08 17.79
C LEU A 209 -7.05 18.21 16.47
N LEU A 210 -8.30 18.67 16.54
CA LEU A 210 -9.17 18.78 15.36
C LEU A 210 -8.87 20.05 14.56
N TRP A 211 -9.07 20.00 13.24
CA TRP A 211 -9.34 21.22 12.49
C TRP A 211 -10.59 21.93 13.07
N ASP A 212 -10.63 23.24 12.91
CA ASP A 212 -11.69 24.11 13.41
C ASP A 212 -13.02 23.98 12.64
N LYS A 213 -13.00 23.30 11.49
CA LYS A 213 -14.17 23.03 10.64
C LYS A 213 -14.51 21.56 10.55
N THR A 214 -15.79 21.31 10.28
CA THR A 214 -16.33 19.98 10.02
C THR A 214 -17.00 19.93 8.65
N PHE A 215 -17.13 18.72 8.12
CA PHE A 215 -17.52 18.43 6.74
C PHE A 215 -18.50 17.26 6.69
N TYR A 216 -19.18 17.11 5.54
CA TYR A 216 -20.10 15.98 5.33
C TYR A 216 -19.36 14.65 5.24
N GLN A 217 -18.17 14.65 4.64
CA GLN A 217 -17.24 13.53 4.51
C GLN A 217 -15.82 14.08 4.32
N VAL A 218 -14.80 13.28 4.64
CA VAL A 218 -13.40 13.59 4.34
C VAL A 218 -12.71 12.31 3.85
N TRP A 219 -11.75 12.45 2.94
CA TRP A 219 -10.82 11.37 2.60
C TRP A 219 -9.55 11.42 3.46
N GLU A 220 -8.66 10.46 3.26
CA GLU A 220 -7.40 10.35 3.99
C GLU A 220 -6.55 11.64 3.87
N PRO A 221 -6.03 12.17 5.00
CA PRO A 221 -5.15 13.33 4.99
C PRO A 221 -3.74 12.98 4.51
N ARG A 222 -3.00 13.99 4.04
CA ARG A 222 -1.57 13.92 3.72
C ARG A 222 -0.83 15.15 4.25
N PHE A 223 0.36 14.98 4.78
CA PHE A 223 1.27 16.08 5.11
C PHE A 223 1.92 16.62 3.82
N LEU A 224 1.61 17.88 3.49
CA LEU A 224 2.27 18.63 2.42
C LEU A 224 3.67 19.12 2.85
N ASP A 225 3.83 19.39 4.15
CA ASP A 225 5.10 19.61 4.84
C ASP A 225 4.91 19.26 6.33
N GLU A 226 5.83 19.63 7.23
CA GLU A 226 5.70 19.32 8.66
C GLU A 226 4.44 19.82 9.37
N ASN A 227 3.79 20.85 8.84
CA ASN A 227 2.74 21.58 9.53
C ASN A 227 1.47 21.73 8.67
N GLN A 228 1.58 21.57 7.37
CA GLN A 228 0.48 21.68 6.44
C GLN A 228 -0.07 20.29 6.15
N VAL A 229 -1.30 20.02 6.60
CA VAL A 229 -2.05 18.81 6.26
C VAL A 229 -3.10 19.17 5.23
N VAL A 230 -3.11 18.43 4.13
CA VAL A 230 -4.11 18.53 3.06
C VAL A 230 -5.04 17.33 3.10
N ALA A 231 -6.33 17.54 2.84
CA ALA A 231 -7.31 16.46 2.73
C ALA A 231 -8.44 16.85 1.76
N PRO A 232 -8.93 15.89 0.94
CA PRO A 232 -10.18 16.06 0.23
C PRO A 232 -11.35 16.09 1.22
N VAL A 233 -12.25 17.06 1.09
CA VAL A 233 -13.41 17.23 1.96
C VAL A 233 -14.68 17.43 1.15
N LYS A 234 -15.81 16.94 1.64
CA LYS A 234 -17.13 17.08 1.01
C LYS A 234 -17.91 18.22 1.68
N THR A 235 -18.25 19.23 0.88
CA THR A 235 -19.07 20.40 1.25
C THR A 235 -20.39 20.40 0.47
N ASP A 236 -21.18 21.46 0.67
CA ASP A 236 -22.38 21.76 -0.12
C ASP A 236 -22.08 22.05 -1.60
N LYS A 237 -20.88 22.56 -1.91
CA LYS A 237 -20.44 22.86 -3.28
C LYS A 237 -19.96 21.64 -4.06
N GLY A 238 -19.49 20.60 -3.39
CA GLY A 238 -18.78 19.50 -4.04
C GLY A 238 -17.69 18.90 -3.16
N TRP A 239 -16.82 18.10 -3.76
CA TRP A 239 -15.55 17.76 -3.15
C TRP A 239 -14.55 18.89 -3.40
N GLU A 240 -13.86 19.32 -2.35
CA GLU A 240 -12.86 20.39 -2.38
C GLU A 240 -11.57 19.89 -1.71
N LEU A 241 -10.43 20.44 -2.09
CA LEU A 241 -9.18 20.17 -1.39
C LEU A 241 -8.95 21.26 -0.35
N TYR A 242 -8.77 20.86 0.92
CA TYR A 242 -8.52 21.76 2.03
C TYR A 242 -7.12 21.54 2.59
N CYS A 243 -6.52 22.59 3.17
CA CYS A 243 -5.28 22.58 3.92
C CYS A 243 -5.54 23.22 5.30
N ASN A 244 -5.27 22.50 6.39
CA ASN A 244 -5.44 22.99 7.76
C ASN A 244 -6.80 23.70 7.99
N GLY A 245 -7.90 23.08 7.55
CA GLY A 245 -9.27 23.64 7.73
C GLY A 245 -9.66 24.78 6.77
N SER A 246 -8.76 25.19 5.88
CA SER A 246 -9.01 26.23 4.87
C SER A 246 -9.01 25.68 3.45
N SER A 247 -9.80 26.27 2.55
CA SER A 247 -9.79 25.90 1.12
C SER A 247 -8.38 26.07 0.55
N PHE A 248 -7.88 25.06 -0.15
CA PHE A 248 -6.52 25.01 -0.70
C PHE A 248 -6.51 25.14 -2.22
N TRP A 249 -7.35 24.36 -2.92
CA TRP A 249 -7.65 24.61 -4.33
C TRP A 249 -8.92 25.45 -4.44
N GLY A 250 -8.91 26.45 -5.32
CA GLY A 250 -9.97 27.45 -5.47
C GLY A 250 -11.22 26.97 -6.19
N ARG A 251 -11.41 25.65 -6.35
CA ARG A 251 -12.56 25.09 -7.06
C ARG A 251 -13.08 23.77 -6.46
N PRO A 252 -14.40 23.53 -6.54
CA PRO A 252 -14.99 22.23 -6.22
C PRO A 252 -14.97 21.27 -7.42
N PHE A 253 -15.16 19.99 -7.11
CA PHE A 253 -15.23 18.87 -8.03
C PHE A 253 -16.45 17.99 -7.72
N ALA A 254 -16.96 17.27 -8.72
CA ALA A 254 -17.97 16.24 -8.50
C ALA A 254 -17.40 15.08 -7.66
N GLN A 255 -16.11 14.77 -7.83
CA GLN A 255 -15.31 13.82 -7.02
C GLN A 255 -13.86 14.29 -6.90
N LEU A 256 -13.22 14.03 -5.74
CA LEU A 256 -11.80 14.25 -5.50
C LEU A 256 -11.29 13.18 -4.52
N TRP A 257 -10.33 12.36 -4.91
CA TRP A 257 -9.80 11.25 -4.11
C TRP A 257 -8.41 10.80 -4.59
N ASN A 258 -7.83 9.78 -3.96
CA ASN A 258 -6.48 9.27 -4.25
C ASN A 258 -5.41 10.39 -4.24
N LEU A 259 -5.44 11.23 -3.21
CA LEU A 259 -4.51 12.33 -3.02
C LEU A 259 -3.07 11.82 -2.85
N LYS A 260 -2.13 12.42 -3.58
CA LYS A 260 -0.69 12.24 -3.43
C LYS A 260 -0.02 13.58 -3.29
N VAL A 261 1.02 13.61 -2.46
CA VAL A 261 1.84 14.79 -2.19
C VAL A 261 3.28 14.49 -2.54
N PHE A 262 4.01 15.51 -2.96
CA PHE A 262 5.46 15.51 -3.07
C PHE A 262 5.99 16.64 -2.17
N PRO A 263 6.27 16.34 -0.88
CA PRO A 263 6.50 17.36 0.14
C PRO A 263 7.66 18.33 -0.16
N GLU A 264 8.76 17.82 -0.74
CA GLU A 264 9.99 18.60 -1.01
C GLU A 264 9.74 19.78 -1.94
N LYS A 265 8.76 19.66 -2.85
CA LYS A 265 8.33 20.73 -3.77
C LYS A 265 6.92 21.23 -3.48
N LYS A 266 6.30 20.79 -2.37
CA LYS A 266 4.91 21.07 -1.99
C LYS A 266 3.92 20.85 -3.13
N ARG A 267 4.11 19.80 -3.92
CA ARG A 267 3.21 19.47 -5.02
C ARG A 267 2.10 18.55 -4.57
N VAL A 268 0.95 18.67 -5.22
CA VAL A 268 -0.23 17.87 -4.93
C VAL A 268 -0.87 17.38 -6.21
N ALA A 269 -1.12 16.07 -6.29
CA ALA A 269 -1.88 15.45 -7.38
C ALA A 269 -3.06 14.67 -6.80
N ALA A 270 -4.20 14.69 -7.49
CA ALA A 270 -5.39 13.94 -7.10
C ALA A 270 -6.19 13.48 -8.32
N VAL A 271 -6.89 12.36 -8.17
CA VAL A 271 -7.92 11.95 -9.12
C VAL A 271 -9.15 12.82 -8.89
N VAL A 272 -9.67 13.43 -9.96
CA VAL A 272 -10.82 14.32 -9.91
C VAL A 272 -11.85 13.96 -10.97
N ALA A 273 -13.09 14.39 -10.75
CA ALA A 273 -14.10 14.47 -11.79
C ALA A 273 -14.76 15.86 -11.77
N LEU A 274 -14.81 16.53 -12.91
CA LEU A 274 -15.50 17.83 -13.03
C LEU A 274 -17.02 17.65 -13.09
N GLU A 275 -17.46 16.56 -13.70
CA GLU A 275 -18.84 16.13 -13.80
C GLU A 275 -18.90 14.60 -13.74
N LEU A 276 -20.09 14.05 -13.50
CA LEU A 276 -20.27 12.62 -13.31
C LEU A 276 -19.74 11.84 -14.53
N GLY A 277 -18.90 10.84 -14.28
CA GLY A 277 -18.37 9.95 -15.32
C GLY A 277 -17.27 10.57 -16.20
N LYS A 278 -16.71 11.73 -15.85
CA LYS A 278 -15.54 12.31 -16.54
C LYS A 278 -14.36 12.43 -15.57
N TRP A 279 -13.61 11.34 -15.44
CA TRP A 279 -12.46 11.24 -14.56
C TRP A 279 -11.21 11.80 -15.23
N THR A 280 -10.35 12.44 -14.44
CA THR A 280 -9.04 12.96 -14.86
C THR A 280 -8.15 13.19 -13.65
N LEU A 281 -6.95 13.73 -13.84
CA LEU A 281 -6.09 14.21 -12.74
C LEU A 281 -6.13 15.74 -12.63
N ALA A 282 -6.01 16.22 -11.39
CA ALA A 282 -5.59 17.57 -11.10
C ALA A 282 -4.20 17.54 -10.46
N VAL A 283 -3.30 18.40 -10.93
CA VAL A 283 -1.96 18.56 -10.40
C VAL A 283 -1.75 20.05 -10.11
N ASP A 284 -1.52 20.38 -8.84
CA ASP A 284 -1.35 21.76 -8.38
C ASP A 284 -2.50 22.67 -8.87
N GLU A 285 -3.75 22.24 -8.60
CA GLU A 285 -5.02 22.85 -9.03
C GLU A 285 -5.34 22.77 -10.54
N LYS A 286 -4.33 22.52 -11.38
CA LYS A 286 -4.51 22.42 -12.84
C LYS A 286 -5.05 21.04 -13.21
N VAL A 287 -6.23 21.04 -13.83
CA VAL A 287 -6.88 19.83 -14.31
C VAL A 287 -6.35 19.47 -15.70
N TRP A 288 -6.00 18.21 -15.92
CA TRP A 288 -5.66 17.71 -17.25
C TRP A 288 -6.85 17.84 -18.21
N ARG A 289 -6.56 18.12 -19.48
CA ARG A 289 -7.62 18.31 -20.50
C ARG A 289 -8.24 17.00 -20.96
N ILE A 290 -7.48 15.91 -20.89
CA ILE A 290 -7.93 14.55 -21.20
C ILE A 290 -8.87 14.04 -20.09
N THR A 291 -9.89 13.27 -20.47
CA THR A 291 -10.86 12.69 -19.54
C THR A 291 -11.17 11.26 -19.92
N PHE A 292 -11.55 10.45 -18.93
CA PHE A 292 -11.81 9.03 -19.09
C PHE A 292 -13.19 8.67 -18.53
N GLY A 293 -13.92 7.82 -19.24
CA GLY A 293 -15.29 7.45 -18.91
C GLY A 293 -15.40 6.43 -17.78
N GLN A 294 -14.36 5.61 -17.56
CA GLN A 294 -14.42 4.50 -16.61
C GLN A 294 -13.58 4.75 -15.36
N CYS A 295 -12.27 4.97 -15.48
CA CYS A 295 -11.41 5.05 -14.30
C CYS A 295 -10.10 5.82 -14.55
N VAL A 296 -9.59 6.45 -13.50
CA VAL A 296 -8.22 6.95 -13.37
C VAL A 296 -7.70 6.45 -12.02
N LEU A 297 -6.58 5.72 -12.02
CA LEU A 297 -5.94 5.23 -10.80
C LEU A 297 -5.12 6.35 -10.13
N ALA A 298 -4.56 6.04 -8.95
CA ALA A 298 -3.80 7.01 -8.18
C ALA A 298 -2.65 7.63 -9.00
N PRO A 299 -2.37 8.93 -8.83
CA PRO A 299 -1.25 9.58 -9.50
C PRO A 299 0.09 9.05 -8.97
N HIS A 300 1.10 9.05 -9.83
CA HIS A 300 2.48 8.69 -9.50
C HIS A 300 3.40 9.86 -9.89
N PHE A 301 4.08 10.44 -8.92
CA PHE A 301 5.14 11.41 -9.18
C PHE A 301 6.41 10.70 -9.65
N SER A 302 7.17 11.34 -10.53
CA SER A 302 8.58 10.99 -10.73
C SER A 302 9.41 11.27 -9.47
N PRO A 303 10.62 10.69 -9.32
CA PRO A 303 11.43 10.86 -8.11
C PRO A 303 11.85 12.31 -7.84
N ASP A 304 12.02 13.10 -8.90
CA ASP A 304 12.25 14.54 -8.79
C ASP A 304 10.95 15.33 -8.58
N GLY A 305 9.80 14.68 -8.65
CA GLY A 305 8.49 15.31 -8.51
C GLY A 305 8.17 16.29 -9.64
N GLU A 306 8.78 16.21 -10.82
CA GLU A 306 8.44 17.08 -11.97
C GLU A 306 7.30 16.52 -12.84
N ARG A 307 7.26 15.19 -13.01
CA ARG A 307 6.31 14.50 -13.86
C ARG A 307 5.26 13.76 -13.04
N VAL A 308 4.08 13.58 -13.64
CA VAL A 308 2.98 12.81 -13.04
C VAL A 308 2.42 11.84 -14.07
N ALA A 309 2.31 10.57 -13.68
CA ALA A 309 1.66 9.53 -14.47
C ALA A 309 0.46 8.95 -13.74
N ALA A 310 -0.51 8.43 -14.50
CA ALA A 310 -1.58 7.59 -13.96
C ALA A 310 -2.00 6.53 -14.96
N VAL A 311 -2.31 5.35 -14.45
CA VAL A 311 -2.99 4.30 -15.20
C VAL A 311 -4.46 4.69 -15.36
N VAL A 312 -4.98 4.55 -16.56
CA VAL A 312 -6.31 5.01 -16.94
C VAL A 312 -7.07 3.89 -17.62
N ARG A 313 -8.40 3.88 -17.49
CA ARG A 313 -9.26 2.94 -18.19
C ARG A 313 -10.35 3.70 -18.94
N ASP A 314 -10.46 3.40 -20.22
CA ASP A 314 -11.53 3.90 -21.08
C ASP A 314 -11.83 2.89 -22.19
N GLN A 315 -13.10 2.83 -22.61
CA GLN A 315 -13.58 1.88 -23.65
C GLN A 315 -13.12 0.43 -23.40
N ASP A 316 -13.17 0.00 -22.15
CA ASP A 316 -12.77 -1.33 -21.67
C ASP A 316 -11.31 -1.71 -21.90
N LYS A 317 -10.44 -0.71 -22.06
CA LYS A 317 -9.00 -0.91 -22.16
C LYS A 317 -8.24 -0.04 -21.17
N TRP A 318 -7.07 -0.52 -20.78
CA TRP A 318 -6.15 0.17 -19.90
C TRP A 318 -5.05 0.86 -20.70
N GLY A 319 -4.71 2.08 -20.31
CA GLY A 319 -3.61 2.86 -20.87
C GLY A 319 -2.83 3.57 -19.76
N LEU A 320 -1.83 4.33 -20.17
CA LEU A 320 -1.07 5.21 -19.29
C LEU A 320 -1.18 6.64 -19.80
N ALA A 321 -1.48 7.57 -18.90
CA ALA A 321 -1.41 9.00 -19.16
C ALA A 321 -0.25 9.61 -18.37
N VAL A 322 0.56 10.44 -19.03
CA VAL A 322 1.74 11.09 -18.45
C VAL A 322 1.68 12.57 -18.78
N ASP A 323 1.75 13.43 -17.76
CA ASP A 323 1.75 14.89 -17.90
C ASP A 323 0.58 15.46 -18.73
N GLY A 324 -0.56 14.76 -18.72
CA GLY A 324 -1.78 15.16 -19.44
C GLY A 324 -1.88 14.64 -20.87
N GLU A 325 -0.99 13.74 -21.30
CA GLU A 325 -1.01 13.07 -22.60
C GLU A 325 -1.13 11.55 -22.45
N CYS A 326 -1.90 10.90 -23.33
CA CYS A 326 -2.05 9.44 -23.32
C CYS A 326 -0.95 8.77 -24.17
N TRP A 327 -0.49 7.61 -23.72
CA TRP A 327 0.24 6.67 -24.55
C TRP A 327 -0.66 6.06 -25.63
N ASP A 328 -0.05 5.65 -26.73
CA ASP A 328 -0.72 4.91 -27.82
C ASP A 328 -0.96 3.44 -27.43
N ILE A 329 -0.13 2.92 -26.51
CA ILE A 329 -0.27 1.56 -26.00
C ILE A 329 -1.45 1.48 -25.03
N VAL A 330 -2.54 0.89 -25.52
CA VAL A 330 -3.80 0.71 -24.79
C VAL A 330 -4.26 -0.74 -24.92
N TRP A 331 -4.10 -1.54 -23.84
CA TRP A 331 -4.25 -3.00 -23.84
C TRP A 331 -5.16 -3.52 -22.69
N GLU A 332 -5.18 -4.83 -22.48
CA GLU A 332 -6.10 -5.52 -21.56
C GLU A 332 -5.81 -5.23 -20.09
N LYS A 333 -4.52 -5.05 -19.74
CA LYS A 333 -4.09 -4.49 -18.45
C LYS A 333 -2.79 -3.70 -18.62
N ILE A 334 -2.63 -2.66 -17.81
CA ILE A 334 -1.39 -1.90 -17.63
C ILE A 334 -1.11 -1.88 -16.12
N GLY A 335 0.11 -2.24 -15.73
CA GLY A 335 0.56 -2.16 -14.34
C GLY A 335 0.96 -0.74 -13.94
N ASP A 336 1.34 -0.56 -12.67
CA ASP A 336 1.72 0.75 -12.15
C ASP A 336 2.97 1.30 -12.87
N PRO A 337 3.03 2.61 -13.13
CA PRO A 337 4.19 3.25 -13.72
C PRO A 337 5.37 3.28 -12.77
N VAL A 338 6.53 2.92 -13.30
CA VAL A 338 7.81 3.00 -12.59
C VAL A 338 8.68 4.02 -13.33
N PHE A 339 9.05 5.10 -12.66
CA PHE A 339 10.02 6.05 -13.19
C PHE A 339 11.45 5.57 -12.91
N ASN A 340 12.39 5.92 -13.79
CA ASN A 340 13.81 5.79 -13.48
C ASN A 340 14.24 6.80 -12.41
N PRO A 341 15.43 6.66 -11.80
CA PRO A 341 15.86 7.52 -10.70
C PRO A 341 15.84 9.03 -11.02
N GLN A 342 16.09 9.45 -12.26
CA GLN A 342 16.01 10.87 -12.68
C GLN A 342 14.63 11.30 -13.17
N GLY A 343 13.63 10.42 -13.22
CA GLY A 343 12.30 10.73 -13.74
C GLY A 343 12.19 10.92 -15.26
N SER A 344 13.29 10.76 -16.00
CA SER A 344 13.33 10.97 -17.46
C SER A 344 12.67 9.85 -18.25
N LYS A 345 12.72 8.61 -17.75
CA LYS A 345 12.10 7.42 -18.36
C LYS A 345 11.02 6.84 -17.48
N ILE A 346 10.07 6.16 -18.12
CA ILE A 346 8.96 5.50 -17.45
C ILE A 346 8.70 4.13 -18.08
N ALA A 347 8.56 3.12 -17.22
CA ALA A 347 8.31 1.73 -17.61
C ALA A 347 7.04 1.19 -16.95
N VAL A 348 6.35 0.30 -17.66
CA VAL A 348 5.21 -0.47 -17.15
C VAL A 348 5.30 -1.92 -17.62
N LYS A 349 4.71 -2.83 -16.84
CA LYS A 349 4.26 -4.13 -17.37
C LYS A 349 2.91 -3.95 -18.06
N ALA A 350 2.73 -4.61 -19.20
CA ALA A 350 1.48 -4.54 -19.96
C ALA A 350 1.04 -5.94 -20.39
N GLU A 351 -0.26 -6.23 -20.29
CA GLU A 351 -0.86 -7.53 -20.64
C GLU A 351 -1.66 -7.39 -21.94
N LYS A 352 -1.39 -8.30 -22.88
CA LYS A 352 -2.13 -8.44 -24.14
C LYS A 352 -2.08 -9.88 -24.61
N ASP A 353 -3.22 -10.44 -25.01
CA ASP A 353 -3.35 -11.79 -25.56
C ASP A 353 -2.78 -12.86 -24.58
N ASN A 354 -3.15 -12.75 -23.30
CA ASN A 354 -2.65 -13.60 -22.19
C ASN A 354 -1.11 -13.64 -22.05
N SER A 355 -0.42 -12.61 -22.53
CA SER A 355 1.04 -12.48 -22.44
C SER A 355 1.42 -11.13 -21.87
N TYR A 356 2.56 -11.08 -21.18
CA TYR A 356 3.10 -9.87 -20.59
C TYR A 356 4.28 -9.32 -21.39
N TYR A 357 4.36 -7.99 -21.43
CA TYR A 357 5.40 -7.23 -22.13
C TYR A 357 5.94 -6.13 -21.23
N LEU A 358 7.22 -5.82 -21.40
CA LEU A 358 7.83 -4.61 -20.87
C LEU A 358 7.62 -3.47 -21.87
N VAL A 359 7.02 -2.38 -21.41
CA VAL A 359 6.85 -1.17 -22.20
C VAL A 359 7.64 -0.04 -21.54
N VAL A 360 8.44 0.67 -22.33
CA VAL A 360 9.22 1.83 -21.88
C VAL A 360 8.95 2.99 -22.82
N ASP A 361 8.62 4.16 -22.28
CA ASP A 361 8.36 5.40 -23.03
C ASP A 361 7.43 5.19 -24.24
N ASN A 362 6.25 4.59 -24.00
CA ASN A 362 5.24 4.28 -25.02
C ASN A 362 5.71 3.33 -26.15
N LYS A 363 6.73 2.49 -25.88
CA LYS A 363 7.23 1.48 -26.83
C LYS A 363 7.37 0.12 -26.17
N VAL A 364 6.91 -0.93 -26.86
CA VAL A 364 7.13 -2.32 -26.44
C VAL A 364 8.60 -2.65 -26.63
N LEU A 365 9.30 -2.96 -25.54
CA LEU A 365 10.72 -3.23 -25.56
C LEU A 365 11.03 -4.73 -25.52
N GLU A 366 10.32 -5.48 -24.68
CA GLU A 366 10.57 -6.91 -24.46
C GLU A 366 9.26 -7.69 -24.24
N GLY A 367 9.31 -9.01 -24.50
CA GLY A 367 8.19 -9.94 -24.42
C GLY A 367 8.08 -10.82 -25.68
N PRO A 368 7.08 -11.71 -25.77
CA PRO A 368 6.11 -12.05 -24.73
C PRO A 368 6.70 -12.91 -23.60
N TYR A 369 6.16 -12.73 -22.40
CA TYR A 369 6.39 -13.55 -21.22
C TYR A 369 5.08 -14.15 -20.72
N SER A 370 5.14 -15.32 -20.06
CA SER A 370 3.98 -15.95 -19.42
C SER A 370 3.56 -15.19 -18.16
N TYR A 371 4.52 -14.55 -17.49
CA TYR A 371 4.29 -13.64 -16.37
C TYR A 371 5.42 -12.62 -16.27
N LEU A 372 5.13 -11.43 -15.77
CA LEU A 372 6.09 -10.35 -15.57
C LEU A 372 5.76 -9.61 -14.28
N TRP A 373 6.71 -9.53 -13.35
CA TRP A 373 6.60 -8.62 -12.20
C TRP A 373 6.91 -7.18 -12.65
N ASP A 374 6.55 -6.20 -11.82
CA ASP A 374 6.78 -4.80 -12.17
C ASP A 374 8.26 -4.53 -12.45
N PRO A 375 8.56 -3.70 -13.48
CA PRO A 375 9.93 -3.37 -13.85
C PRO A 375 10.64 -2.64 -12.71
N VAL A 376 11.94 -2.88 -12.58
CA VAL A 376 12.79 -2.17 -11.60
C VAL A 376 13.92 -1.49 -12.35
N PHE A 377 14.01 -0.17 -12.29
CA PHE A 377 15.19 0.54 -12.78
C PHE A 377 16.36 0.29 -11.83
N LEU A 378 17.44 -0.28 -12.35
CA LEU A 378 18.70 -0.44 -11.61
C LEU A 378 19.58 0.81 -11.76
N GLU A 379 19.51 1.44 -12.93
CA GLU A 379 20.26 2.64 -13.32
C GLU A 379 19.37 3.49 -14.26
N GLU A 380 19.92 4.57 -14.81
CA GLU A 380 19.19 5.50 -15.68
C GLU A 380 18.61 4.86 -16.95
N ASP A 381 19.37 3.96 -17.56
CA ASP A 381 19.06 3.32 -18.84
C ASP A 381 19.06 1.79 -18.71
N LYS A 382 18.83 1.27 -17.51
CA LYS A 382 18.85 -0.17 -17.25
C LYS A 382 17.67 -0.62 -16.38
N VAL A 383 16.88 -1.51 -16.93
CA VAL A 383 15.73 -2.14 -16.25
C VAL A 383 16.02 -3.61 -15.97
N LEU A 384 15.77 -4.03 -14.74
CA LEU A 384 15.71 -5.43 -14.35
C LEU A 384 14.32 -5.99 -14.69
N VAL A 385 14.30 -6.97 -15.58
CA VAL A 385 13.15 -7.82 -15.87
C VAL A 385 13.19 -9.04 -14.97
N ARG A 386 12.08 -9.28 -14.26
CA ARG A 386 11.82 -10.49 -13.47
C ARG A 386 10.59 -11.14 -14.08
N GLY A 387 10.71 -12.33 -14.64
CA GLY A 387 9.64 -12.90 -15.45
C GLY A 387 9.65 -14.42 -15.52
N ILE A 388 8.54 -14.96 -16.02
CA ILE A 388 8.37 -16.38 -16.30
C ILE A 388 8.20 -16.57 -17.81
N LYS A 389 8.96 -17.50 -18.39
CA LYS A 389 8.77 -17.96 -19.76
C LYS A 389 8.93 -19.47 -19.81
N ASN A 390 7.97 -20.17 -20.41
CA ASN A 390 7.99 -21.63 -20.54
C ASN A 390 8.18 -22.36 -19.18
N LYS A 391 7.46 -21.91 -18.14
CA LYS A 391 7.57 -22.43 -16.76
C LYS A 391 8.95 -22.28 -16.13
N VAL A 392 9.78 -21.37 -16.63
CA VAL A 392 11.08 -21.03 -16.05
C VAL A 392 11.06 -19.59 -15.60
N TYR A 393 11.36 -19.36 -14.32
CA TYR A 393 11.62 -18.04 -13.78
C TYR A 393 13.04 -17.60 -14.13
N PHE A 394 13.19 -16.34 -14.55
CA PHE A 394 14.49 -15.75 -14.88
C PHE A 394 14.54 -14.27 -14.50
N THR A 395 15.77 -13.77 -14.39
CA THR A 395 16.08 -12.35 -14.35
C THR A 395 16.91 -11.94 -15.57
N LYS A 396 16.67 -10.74 -16.10
CA LYS A 396 17.41 -10.18 -17.24
C LYS A 396 17.55 -8.67 -17.08
N GLU A 397 18.76 -8.15 -17.24
CA GLU A 397 18.98 -6.71 -17.39
C GLU A 397 18.76 -6.30 -18.84
N VAL A 398 18.00 -5.23 -19.06
CA VAL A 398 17.65 -4.70 -20.38
C VAL A 398 18.06 -3.23 -20.42
N LYS A 399 18.80 -2.85 -21.47
CA LYS A 399 19.16 -1.46 -21.72
C LYS A 399 17.99 -0.73 -22.40
N VAL A 400 17.64 0.47 -21.93
CA VAL A 400 16.39 1.18 -22.31
C VAL A 400 16.58 2.61 -22.78
#